data_AF-J3L8N3-F1
#
_entry.id   AF-J3L8N3-F1
#
_cell.length_a   1.000
_cell.length_b   1.000
_cell.length_c   1.000
_cell.angle_alpha   90.00
_cell.angle_beta   90.00
_cell.angle_gamma   90.00
#
_symmetry.space_group_name_H-M   'P 1'
#
loop_
_entity.id
_entity.type
_entity.pdbx_description
1 polymer ?
#
loop_
_entity_poly.entity_id
_entity_poly.type
_entity_poly.pdbx_seq_one_letter_code
_entity_poly.pdbx_strand_id
1 'polypeptide(L)'
;MWREIRLLADSKPVVASMSDVAASGGYYMAMAAPVIVAEKLTLTGSIGVVTGKFILQKLYERIDFNKEILSKGRYAELNAADQRPLRPDEAELFEKSAQNAYALFRDKAAMSRSMSVDQMENVAQGRVWSGQDAASRGLVDSLGGFSQAVAIAKQKANIPHDRKVRLVEVSKPTPTLPEILSGIGGSLLGVDRAVKGVLQDITSLNGVQARMDGILFERLEDLSGENQLFLFIKDIVNYFD
;
A
#
# COMPACT_ATOMS: atom_id res chain seq x y z
N MET A 1 -3.30 -2.35 10.95
CA MET A 1 -4.16 -1.83 9.86
C MET A 1 -5.55 -2.45 9.84
N TRP A 2 -5.77 -3.70 9.39
CA TRP A 2 -7.13 -4.30 9.32
C TRP A 2 -7.94 -4.15 10.63
N ARG A 3 -7.31 -4.44 11.79
CA ARG A 3 -7.91 -4.25 13.12
C ARG A 3 -8.38 -2.81 13.34
N GLU A 4 -7.50 -1.84 13.10
CA GLU A 4 -7.79 -0.42 13.35
C GLU A 4 -8.89 0.11 12.44
N ILE A 5 -8.93 -0.33 11.17
CA ILE A 5 -10.02 0.04 10.24
C ILE A 5 -11.36 -0.49 10.74
N ARG A 6 -11.40 -1.71 11.28
CA ARG A 6 -12.63 -2.26 11.88
C ARG A 6 -13.07 -1.51 13.13
N LEU A 7 -12.13 -1.20 14.04
CA LEU A 7 -12.45 -0.41 15.23
C LEU A 7 -12.95 0.99 14.86
N LEU A 8 -12.38 1.60 13.81
CA LEU A 8 -12.87 2.87 13.29
C LEU A 8 -14.30 2.73 12.74
N ALA A 9 -14.57 1.65 12.01
CA ALA A 9 -15.89 1.38 11.44
C ALA A 9 -17.00 1.22 12.48
N ASP A 10 -16.67 0.84 13.72
CA ASP A 10 -17.63 0.79 14.84
C ASP A 10 -18.06 2.19 15.32
N SER A 11 -17.29 3.24 15.00
CA SER A 11 -17.53 4.61 15.44
C SER A 11 -17.92 5.58 14.32
N LYS A 12 -17.51 5.28 13.07
CA LYS A 12 -17.69 6.17 11.91
C LYS A 12 -17.95 5.36 10.65
N PRO A 13 -18.72 5.86 9.68
CA PRO A 13 -18.78 5.26 8.36
C PRO A 13 -17.40 5.18 7.71
N VAL A 14 -16.99 3.97 7.33
CA VAL A 14 -15.76 3.71 6.58
C VAL A 14 -16.13 3.05 5.26
N VAL A 15 -15.58 3.58 4.17
CA VAL A 15 -15.74 3.06 2.81
C VAL A 15 -14.37 2.95 2.18
N ALA A 16 -14.03 1.78 1.65
CA ALA A 16 -12.83 1.60 0.84
C ALA A 16 -13.16 1.93 -0.62
N SER A 17 -12.34 2.78 -1.25
CA SER A 17 -12.41 3.08 -2.69
C SER A 17 -11.16 2.53 -3.35
N MET A 18 -11.32 1.56 -4.23
CA MET A 18 -10.23 0.98 -5.01
C MET A 18 -10.13 1.69 -6.37
N SER A 19 -8.94 2.21 -6.70
CA SER A 19 -8.63 2.78 -8.02
C SER A 19 -8.06 1.67 -8.92
N ASP A 20 -6.88 1.86 -9.52
CA ASP A 20 -6.34 0.92 -10.51
C ASP A 20 -6.01 -0.45 -9.92
N VAL A 21 -5.41 -0.47 -8.72
CA VAL A 21 -4.98 -1.70 -8.06
C VAL A 21 -5.23 -1.65 -6.55
N ALA A 22 -5.87 -2.69 -6.04
CA ALA A 22 -6.02 -2.95 -4.60
C ALA A 22 -6.05 -4.46 -4.34
N ALA A 23 -4.94 -5.14 -4.65
CA ALA A 23 -4.79 -6.59 -4.53
C ALA A 23 -3.83 -6.97 -3.37
N SER A 24 -3.88 -8.22 -2.91
CA SER A 24 -3.04 -8.76 -1.82
C SER A 24 -3.14 -7.90 -0.56
N GLY A 25 -2.06 -7.28 -0.09
CA GLY A 25 -2.08 -6.37 1.06
C GLY A 25 -3.08 -5.21 0.92
N GLY A 26 -3.31 -4.70 -0.30
CA GLY A 26 -4.31 -3.67 -0.57
C GLY A 26 -5.73 -4.17 -0.32
N TYR A 27 -6.05 -5.38 -0.80
CA TYR A 27 -7.32 -6.03 -0.50
C TYR A 27 -7.45 -6.36 0.99
N TYR A 28 -6.36 -6.80 1.63
CA TYR A 28 -6.34 -7.06 3.07
C TYR A 28 -6.71 -5.82 3.90
N MET A 29 -6.34 -4.62 3.44
CA MET A 29 -6.77 -3.37 4.08
C MET A 29 -8.23 -3.04 3.74
N ALA A 30 -8.60 -3.11 2.46
CA ALA A 30 -9.93 -2.74 2.00
C ALA A 30 -11.03 -3.65 2.57
N MET A 31 -10.77 -4.94 2.72
CA MET A 31 -11.72 -5.90 3.32
C MET A 31 -12.03 -5.60 4.78
N ALA A 32 -11.27 -4.74 5.46
CA ALA A 32 -11.62 -4.28 6.80
C ALA A 32 -12.78 -3.27 6.80
N ALA A 33 -13.02 -2.58 5.68
CA ALA A 33 -14.10 -1.61 5.55
C ALA A 33 -15.45 -2.32 5.35
N PRO A 34 -16.54 -1.83 5.99
CA PRO A 34 -17.88 -2.39 5.78
C PRO A 34 -18.40 -2.29 4.34
N VAL A 35 -17.89 -1.34 3.55
CA VAL A 35 -18.22 -1.21 2.13
C VAL A 35 -16.96 -1.00 1.31
N ILE A 36 -16.86 -1.73 0.21
CA ILE A 36 -15.80 -1.66 -0.78
C ILE A 36 -16.40 -1.25 -2.12
N VAL A 37 -15.86 -0.20 -2.70
CA VAL A 37 -16.17 0.30 -4.04
C VAL A 37 -14.96 0.08 -4.92
N ALA A 38 -15.15 -0.42 -6.13
CA ALA A 38 -14.07 -0.57 -7.11
C ALA A 38 -14.54 -0.16 -8.51
N GLU A 39 -13.61 0.31 -9.34
CA GLU A 39 -13.90 0.50 -10.76
C GLU A 39 -13.99 -0.84 -11.48
N LYS A 40 -14.67 -0.89 -12.63
CA LYS A 40 -14.85 -2.13 -13.40
C LYS A 40 -13.52 -2.80 -13.74
N LEU A 41 -12.49 -2.01 -14.02
CA LEU A 41 -11.16 -2.46 -14.44
C LEU A 41 -10.13 -2.50 -13.29
N THR A 42 -10.53 -2.15 -12.06
CA THR A 42 -9.65 -2.30 -10.89
C THR A 42 -9.10 -3.72 -10.81
N LEU A 43 -7.80 -3.88 -10.57
CA LEU A 43 -7.20 -5.18 -10.25
C LEU A 43 -7.22 -5.38 -8.74
N THR A 44 -7.97 -6.38 -8.28
CA THR A 44 -8.19 -6.65 -6.86
C THR A 44 -8.12 -8.15 -6.54
N GLY A 45 -8.46 -8.54 -5.32
CA GLY A 45 -8.31 -9.91 -4.84
C GLY A 45 -6.85 -10.21 -4.52
N SER A 46 -6.26 -11.19 -5.21
CA SER A 46 -4.94 -11.76 -4.89
C SER A 46 -4.83 -12.16 -3.42
N ILE A 47 -5.90 -12.79 -2.91
CA ILE A 47 -5.98 -13.32 -1.56
C ILE A 47 -5.09 -14.57 -1.52
N GLY A 48 -3.83 -14.36 -1.15
CA GLY A 48 -2.76 -15.34 -1.25
C GLY A 48 -1.51 -14.85 -0.53
N VAL A 49 -0.62 -15.77 -0.22
CA VAL A 49 0.67 -15.49 0.42
C VAL A 49 1.77 -16.18 -0.37
N VAL A 50 2.83 -15.45 -0.64
CA VAL A 50 4.07 -15.97 -1.22
C VAL A 50 5.23 -15.58 -0.32
N THR A 51 6.16 -16.50 -0.10
CA THR A 51 7.38 -16.27 0.65
C THR A 51 8.53 -17.02 0.00
N GLY A 52 9.75 -16.56 0.24
CA GLY A 52 10.96 -17.19 -0.27
C GLY A 52 12.20 -16.37 0.08
N LYS A 53 13.36 -16.93 -0.26
CA LYS A 53 14.64 -16.23 -0.18
C LYS A 53 15.42 -16.44 -1.47
N PHE A 54 16.29 -15.50 -1.78
CA PHE A 54 17.26 -15.67 -2.86
C PHE A 54 18.38 -16.61 -2.43
N ILE A 55 18.87 -17.41 -3.38
CA ILE A 55 20.06 -18.23 -3.21
C ILE A 55 21.14 -17.65 -4.13
N LEU A 56 22.09 -16.95 -3.53
CA LEU A 56 23.11 -16.15 -4.20
C LEU A 56 24.46 -16.86 -4.32
N GLN A 57 24.55 -18.14 -3.93
CA GLN A 57 25.78 -18.94 -3.96
C GLN A 57 26.58 -18.76 -5.27
N LYS A 58 25.94 -19.04 -6.41
CA LYS A 58 26.57 -18.95 -7.74
C LYS A 58 26.95 -17.53 -8.14
N LEU A 59 26.26 -16.51 -7.60
CA LEU A 59 26.62 -15.12 -7.84
C LEU A 59 27.91 -14.78 -7.08
N TYR A 60 27.97 -15.13 -5.79
CA TYR A 60 29.14 -14.91 -4.94
C TYR A 60 30.40 -15.59 -5.48
N GLU A 61 30.28 -16.84 -5.94
CA GLU A 61 31.38 -17.57 -6.60
C GLU A 61 31.92 -16.84 -7.84
N ARG A 62 31.06 -16.17 -8.63
CA ARG A 62 31.47 -15.47 -9.86
C ARG A 62 32.19 -14.15 -9.62
N ILE A 63 31.89 -13.48 -8.51
CA ILE A 63 32.45 -12.16 -8.18
C ILE A 63 33.52 -12.24 -7.10
N ASP A 64 33.93 -13.45 -6.72
CA ASP A 64 34.87 -13.73 -5.64
C ASP A 64 34.49 -13.05 -4.31
N PHE A 65 33.18 -13.00 -4.04
CA PHE A 65 32.65 -12.41 -2.80
C PHE A 65 32.50 -13.48 -1.75
N ASN A 66 33.31 -13.41 -0.70
CA ASN A 66 33.30 -14.35 0.40
C ASN A 66 32.50 -13.79 1.58
N LYS A 67 31.51 -14.56 2.04
CA LYS A 67 30.62 -14.19 3.14
C LYS A 67 30.77 -15.18 4.29
N GLU A 68 31.32 -14.72 5.41
CA GLU A 68 31.37 -15.46 6.67
C GLU A 68 30.21 -15.04 7.58
N ILE A 69 29.58 -16.01 8.26
CA ILE A 69 28.47 -15.75 9.18
C ILE A 69 28.84 -16.31 10.55
N LEU A 70 28.88 -15.43 11.54
CA LEU A 70 28.95 -15.79 12.96
C LEU A 70 27.55 -15.63 13.55
N SER A 71 26.98 -16.73 14.04
CA SER A 71 25.60 -16.74 14.54
C SER A 71 25.47 -17.56 15.82
N LYS A 72 24.46 -17.25 16.64
CA LYS A 72 24.11 -18.02 17.84
C LYS A 72 22.61 -18.32 17.85
N GLY A 73 22.26 -19.59 17.74
CA GLY A 73 20.89 -20.09 17.75
C GLY A 73 20.51 -20.78 16.45
N ARG A 74 19.68 -21.82 16.55
CA ARG A 74 19.34 -22.73 15.43
C ARG A 74 18.79 -22.03 14.18
N TYR A 75 18.06 -20.94 14.35
CA TYR A 75 17.39 -20.20 13.27
C TYR A 75 17.96 -18.79 13.05
N ALA A 76 19.10 -18.47 13.68
CA ALA A 76 19.69 -17.13 13.61
C ALA A 76 20.13 -16.73 12.20
N GLU A 77 20.39 -17.72 11.33
CA GLU A 77 20.86 -17.50 9.97
C GLU A 77 19.76 -17.43 8.91
N LEU A 78 18.49 -17.62 9.28
CA LEU A 78 17.38 -17.83 8.32
C LEU A 78 17.37 -16.81 7.16
N ASN A 79 17.56 -15.54 7.49
CA ASN A 79 17.58 -14.43 6.53
C ASN A 79 18.99 -13.99 6.13
N ALA A 80 20.03 -14.46 6.82
CA ALA A 80 21.41 -14.08 6.58
C ALA A 80 22.13 -15.05 5.63
N ALA A 81 21.76 -16.33 5.63
CA ALA A 81 22.40 -17.37 4.83
C ALA A 81 21.80 -17.48 3.41
N ASP A 82 22.08 -16.49 2.57
CA ASP A 82 21.73 -16.48 1.14
C ASP A 82 22.73 -17.25 0.26
N GLN A 83 23.91 -17.61 0.80
CA GLN A 83 24.90 -18.46 0.12
C GLN A 83 24.52 -19.95 0.05
N ARG A 84 23.36 -20.36 0.59
CA ARG A 84 22.87 -21.75 0.56
C ARG A 84 21.34 -21.82 0.52
N PRO A 85 20.76 -22.94 0.08
CA PRO A 85 19.34 -23.22 0.28
C PRO A 85 18.92 -23.21 1.76
N LEU A 86 17.60 -23.17 2.01
CA LEU A 86 17.05 -23.45 3.34
C LEU A 86 17.41 -24.89 3.72
N ARG A 87 17.79 -25.11 4.98
CA ARG A 87 17.84 -26.47 5.54
C ARG A 87 16.42 -27.05 5.61
N PRO A 88 16.24 -28.38 5.69
CA PRO A 88 14.91 -28.98 5.75
C PRO A 88 14.02 -28.43 6.87
N ASP A 89 14.59 -28.19 8.05
CA ASP A 89 13.86 -27.62 9.21
C ASP A 89 13.50 -26.14 9.02
N GLU A 90 14.39 -25.37 8.38
CA GLU A 90 14.12 -23.98 8.00
C GLU A 90 13.02 -23.89 6.92
N ALA A 91 13.02 -24.81 5.95
CA ALA A 91 12.03 -24.88 4.88
C ALA A 91 10.63 -25.21 5.42
N GLU A 92 10.53 -26.20 6.32
CA GLU A 92 9.27 -26.55 6.99
C GLU A 92 8.69 -25.38 7.78
N LEU A 93 9.57 -24.59 8.45
CA LEU A 93 9.15 -23.39 9.16
C LEU A 93 8.57 -22.32 8.21
N PHE A 94 9.21 -22.09 7.06
CA PHE A 94 8.72 -21.16 6.04
C PHE A 94 7.37 -21.60 5.47
N GLU A 95 7.22 -22.88 5.17
CA GLU A 95 5.99 -23.47 4.65
C GLU A 95 4.84 -23.29 5.65
N LYS A 96 5.03 -23.69 6.92
CA LYS A 96 4.02 -23.52 7.97
C LYS A 96 3.67 -22.06 8.19
N SER A 97 4.65 -21.16 8.17
CA SER A 97 4.41 -19.72 8.29
C SER A 97 3.54 -19.19 7.14
N ALA A 98 3.83 -19.60 5.89
CA ALA A 98 3.04 -19.22 4.72
C ALA A 98 1.61 -19.76 4.78
N GLN A 99 1.44 -21.04 5.17
CA GLN A 99 0.12 -21.66 5.34
C GLN A 99 -0.70 -20.95 6.41
N ASN A 100 -0.10 -20.63 7.56
CA ASN A 100 -0.77 -19.90 8.63
C ASN A 100 -1.17 -18.48 8.21
N ALA A 101 -0.27 -17.77 7.51
CA ALA A 101 -0.57 -16.43 7.00
C ALA A 101 -1.69 -16.46 5.94
N TYR A 102 -1.71 -17.47 5.07
CA TYR A 102 -2.77 -17.67 4.09
C TYR A 102 -4.12 -17.92 4.75
N ALA A 103 -4.17 -18.86 5.71
CA ALA A 103 -5.39 -19.16 6.45
C ALA A 103 -5.94 -17.90 7.14
N LEU A 104 -5.08 -17.14 7.84
CA LEU A 104 -5.48 -15.88 8.48
C LEU A 104 -6.02 -14.84 7.50
N PHE A 105 -5.41 -14.71 6.31
CA PHE A 105 -5.91 -13.80 5.29
C PHE A 105 -7.28 -14.27 4.77
N ARG A 106 -7.36 -15.50 4.28
CA ARG A 106 -8.61 -16.07 3.76
C ARG A 106 -9.74 -16.01 4.78
N ASP A 107 -9.51 -16.38 6.02
CA ASP A 107 -10.56 -16.43 7.04
C ASP A 107 -11.05 -15.03 7.40
N LYS A 108 -10.16 -14.03 7.43
CA LYS A 108 -10.57 -12.62 7.60
C LYS A 108 -11.33 -12.10 6.39
N ALA A 109 -10.94 -12.49 5.18
CA ALA A 109 -11.69 -12.13 3.98
C ALA A 109 -13.09 -12.75 4.03
N ALA A 110 -13.19 -14.04 4.37
CA ALA A 110 -14.47 -14.76 4.51
C ALA A 110 -15.38 -14.07 5.54
N MET A 111 -14.84 -13.79 6.73
CA MET A 111 -15.54 -13.04 7.78
C MET A 111 -16.03 -11.68 7.27
N SER A 112 -15.16 -10.92 6.60
CA SER A 112 -15.47 -9.55 6.21
C SER A 112 -16.46 -9.45 5.06
N ARG A 113 -16.54 -10.50 4.23
CA ARG A 113 -17.47 -10.60 3.10
C ARG A 113 -18.71 -11.44 3.43
N SER A 114 -18.87 -11.85 4.69
CA SER A 114 -19.97 -12.71 5.17
C SER A 114 -20.12 -14.00 4.36
N MET A 115 -19.00 -14.62 3.99
CA MET A 115 -18.92 -15.87 3.25
C MET A 115 -18.40 -16.99 4.15
N SER A 116 -18.72 -18.25 3.79
CA SER A 116 -18.02 -19.38 4.39
C SER A 116 -16.55 -19.41 3.95
N VAL A 117 -15.71 -20.09 4.74
CA VAL A 117 -14.30 -20.29 4.40
C VAL A 117 -14.15 -21.01 3.05
N ASP A 118 -14.98 -22.01 2.78
CA ASP A 118 -14.96 -22.76 1.52
C ASP A 118 -15.37 -21.91 0.31
N GLN A 119 -16.37 -21.04 0.48
CA GLN A 119 -16.75 -20.07 -0.56
C GLN A 119 -15.61 -19.10 -0.85
N MET A 120 -14.94 -18.62 0.20
CA MET A 120 -13.79 -17.73 0.05
C MET A 120 -12.60 -18.43 -0.61
N GLU A 121 -12.32 -19.69 -0.26
CA GLU A 121 -11.26 -20.50 -0.89
C GLU A 121 -11.46 -20.59 -2.42
N ASN A 122 -12.71 -20.77 -2.87
CA ASN A 122 -13.07 -20.83 -4.29
C ASN A 122 -12.82 -19.54 -5.07
N VAL A 123 -12.61 -18.41 -4.41
CA VAL A 123 -12.28 -17.11 -5.04
C VAL A 123 -10.91 -16.57 -4.62
N ALA A 124 -10.23 -17.23 -3.68
CA ALA A 124 -8.89 -16.89 -3.18
C ALA A 124 -7.79 -17.62 -4.00
N GLN A 125 -6.79 -18.19 -3.34
CA GLN A 125 -5.65 -18.90 -3.94
C GLN A 125 -4.74 -17.99 -4.79
N GLY A 126 -4.59 -16.73 -4.38
CA GLY A 126 -3.74 -15.75 -5.07
C GLY A 126 -4.29 -15.25 -6.41
N ARG A 127 -5.52 -15.62 -6.80
CA ARG A 127 -6.13 -15.14 -8.04
C ARG A 127 -6.43 -13.65 -8.00
N VAL A 128 -6.05 -12.96 -9.06
CA VAL A 128 -6.41 -11.55 -9.32
C VAL A 128 -7.75 -11.52 -10.05
N TRP A 129 -8.61 -10.59 -9.65
CA TRP A 129 -9.90 -10.35 -10.28
C TRP A 129 -10.00 -8.90 -10.77
N SER A 130 -10.67 -8.68 -11.89
CA SER A 130 -11.17 -7.35 -12.26
C SER A 130 -12.19 -6.89 -11.23
N GLY A 131 -12.42 -5.59 -11.07
CA GLY A 131 -13.43 -5.07 -10.15
C GLY A 131 -14.83 -5.56 -10.51
N GLN A 132 -15.12 -5.67 -11.82
CA GLN A 132 -16.35 -6.27 -12.33
C GLN A 132 -16.52 -7.74 -11.89
N ASP A 133 -15.46 -8.55 -12.01
CA ASP A 133 -15.46 -9.95 -11.57
C ASP A 133 -15.55 -10.07 -10.05
N ALA A 134 -14.82 -9.21 -9.34
CA ALA A 134 -14.79 -9.17 -7.88
C ALA A 134 -16.17 -8.85 -7.31
N ALA A 135 -16.90 -7.91 -7.93
CA ALA A 135 -18.29 -7.61 -7.55
C ALA A 135 -19.22 -8.82 -7.74
N SER A 136 -19.14 -9.50 -8.89
CA SER A 136 -19.96 -10.71 -9.15
C SER A 136 -19.66 -11.87 -8.18
N ARG A 137 -18.47 -11.87 -7.57
CA ARG A 137 -18.00 -12.88 -6.60
C ARG A 137 -18.16 -12.42 -5.15
N GLY A 138 -18.75 -11.24 -4.92
CA GLY A 138 -18.97 -10.67 -3.59
C GLY A 138 -17.71 -10.18 -2.87
N LEU A 139 -16.57 -10.04 -3.56
CA LEU A 139 -15.34 -9.46 -3.02
C LEU A 139 -15.40 -7.92 -2.93
N VAL A 140 -16.32 -7.30 -3.67
CA VAL A 140 -16.57 -5.85 -3.70
C VAL A 140 -18.09 -5.64 -3.62
N ASP A 141 -18.53 -4.54 -2.99
CA ASP A 141 -19.95 -4.25 -2.78
C ASP A 141 -20.58 -3.42 -3.91
N SER A 142 -19.80 -2.54 -4.54
CA SER A 142 -20.31 -1.62 -5.56
C SER A 142 -19.26 -1.31 -6.62
N LEU A 143 -19.74 -1.09 -7.85
CA LEU A 143 -18.92 -0.62 -8.95
C LEU A 143 -18.99 0.90 -9.05
N GLY A 144 -17.84 1.56 -9.09
CA GLY A 144 -17.73 3.00 -9.21
C GLY A 144 -16.35 3.50 -8.82
N GLY A 145 -16.10 4.79 -9.07
CA GLY A 145 -14.88 5.45 -8.63
C GLY A 145 -15.06 6.16 -7.28
N PHE A 146 -14.14 7.07 -7.00
CA PHE A 146 -14.10 7.83 -5.75
C PHE A 146 -15.40 8.60 -5.43
N SER A 147 -16.05 9.21 -6.44
CA SER A 147 -17.35 9.89 -6.25
C SER A 147 -18.41 8.97 -5.64
N GLN A 148 -18.47 7.71 -6.10
CA GLN A 148 -19.44 6.73 -5.60
C GLN A 148 -19.14 6.38 -4.14
N ALA A 149 -17.85 6.23 -3.80
CA ALA A 149 -17.44 6.00 -2.41
C ALA A 149 -17.82 7.16 -1.48
N VAL A 150 -17.62 8.41 -1.94
CA VAL A 150 -18.04 9.61 -1.19
C VAL A 150 -19.56 9.66 -1.03
N ALA A 151 -20.32 9.36 -2.08
CA ALA A 151 -21.78 9.33 -2.02
C ALA A 151 -22.29 8.31 -0.99
N ILE A 152 -21.72 7.09 -0.99
CA ILE A 152 -22.05 6.05 0.00
C ILE A 152 -21.66 6.48 1.41
N ALA A 153 -20.49 7.10 1.58
CA ALA A 153 -20.04 7.60 2.88
C ALA A 153 -21.00 8.68 3.42
N LYS A 154 -21.42 9.62 2.58
CA LYS A 154 -22.42 10.65 2.93
C LYS A 154 -23.74 10.03 3.36
N GLN A 155 -24.24 9.06 2.58
CA GLN A 155 -25.48 8.34 2.91
C GLN A 155 -25.38 7.67 4.29
N LYS A 156 -24.30 6.94 4.56
CA LYS A 156 -24.08 6.26 5.85
C LYS A 156 -23.88 7.23 7.02
N ALA A 157 -23.39 8.44 6.75
CA ALA A 157 -23.23 9.51 7.73
C ALA A 157 -24.48 10.39 7.90
N ASN A 158 -25.59 10.07 7.22
CA ASN A 158 -26.81 10.89 7.18
C ASN A 158 -26.56 12.34 6.71
N ILE A 159 -25.63 12.53 5.77
CA ILE A 159 -25.34 13.81 5.14
C ILE A 159 -26.12 13.90 3.82
N PRO A 160 -26.90 14.98 3.57
CA PRO A 160 -27.63 15.16 2.32
C PRO A 160 -26.73 15.07 1.07
N HIS A 161 -27.23 14.43 0.01
CA HIS A 161 -26.44 14.15 -1.20
C HIS A 161 -25.98 15.41 -1.94
N ASP A 162 -26.76 16.49 -1.88
CA ASP A 162 -26.47 17.81 -2.46
C ASP A 162 -25.51 18.67 -1.60
N ARG A 163 -25.42 18.39 -0.29
CA ARG A 163 -24.54 19.12 0.61
C ARG A 163 -23.07 18.91 0.26
N LYS A 164 -22.35 19.98 -0.07
CA LYS A 164 -20.91 19.92 -0.32
C LYS A 164 -20.17 19.44 0.93
N VAL A 165 -19.19 18.57 0.73
CA VAL A 165 -18.29 18.09 1.77
C VAL A 165 -16.86 18.50 1.42
N ARG A 166 -16.09 18.86 2.43
CA ARG A 166 -14.66 19.12 2.27
C ARG A 166 -13.91 17.81 2.38
N LEU A 167 -13.14 17.47 1.36
CA LEU A 167 -12.23 16.35 1.45
C LEU A 167 -10.99 16.78 2.26
N VAL A 168 -10.68 16.03 3.31
CA VAL A 168 -9.44 16.23 4.07
C VAL A 168 -8.60 14.99 3.87
N GLU A 169 -7.49 15.16 3.16
CA GLU A 169 -6.50 14.12 3.01
C GLU A 169 -5.68 14.02 4.30
N VAL A 170 -5.83 12.89 4.99
CA VAL A 170 -5.03 12.59 6.20
C VAL A 170 -3.81 11.78 5.77
N SER A 171 -2.99 12.38 4.90
CA SER A 171 -1.70 11.81 4.53
C SER A 171 -0.70 12.00 5.67
N LYS A 172 0.25 11.06 5.79
CA LYS A 172 1.38 11.17 6.73
C LYS A 172 2.10 12.51 6.51
N PRO A 173 2.73 13.11 7.55
CA PRO A 173 3.56 14.30 7.38
C PRO A 173 4.53 14.08 6.23
N THR A 174 4.66 15.08 5.35
CA THR A 174 5.74 15.13 4.37
C THR A 174 7.04 14.93 5.13
N PRO A 175 7.89 13.93 4.78
CA PRO A 175 9.14 13.74 5.48
C PRO A 175 9.94 15.04 5.38
N THR A 176 10.32 15.58 6.52
CA THR A 176 11.07 16.82 6.59
C THR A 176 12.45 16.62 5.97
N LEU A 177 13.08 17.67 5.43
CA LEU A 177 14.45 17.63 4.91
C LEU A 177 15.44 16.90 5.84
N PRO A 178 15.40 17.08 7.17
CA PRO A 178 16.19 16.30 8.12
C PRO A 178 15.89 14.79 8.13
N GLU A 179 14.64 14.36 7.95
CA GLU A 179 14.26 12.94 7.86
C GLU A 179 14.73 12.32 6.53
N ILE A 180 14.72 13.11 5.45
CA ILE A 180 15.29 12.71 4.15
C ILE A 180 16.82 12.58 4.27
N LEU A 181 17.49 13.57 4.83
CA LEU A 181 18.96 13.58 5.01
C LEU A 181 19.46 12.49 5.97
N SER A 182 18.72 12.22 7.05
CA SER A 182 19.04 11.12 7.97
C SER A 182 18.74 9.75 7.36
N GLY A 183 17.74 9.63 6.48
CA GLY A 183 17.48 8.42 5.69
C GLY A 183 18.57 8.13 4.64
N ILE A 184 19.22 9.17 4.09
CA ILE A 184 20.34 9.06 3.15
C ILE A 184 21.60 8.48 3.84
N GLY A 185 21.79 8.72 5.14
CA GLY A 185 22.92 8.19 5.90
C GLY A 185 22.89 6.67 6.14
N GLY A 186 21.79 5.98 5.85
CA GLY A 186 21.57 4.57 6.21
C GLY A 186 21.66 3.54 5.08
N SER A 187 21.71 3.93 3.79
CA SER A 187 21.74 2.97 2.68
C SER A 187 22.24 3.60 1.38
N LEU A 188 23.51 3.36 1.04
CA LEU A 188 24.18 3.84 -0.19
C LEU A 188 23.60 3.28 -1.53
N LEU A 189 22.44 2.62 -1.52
CA LEU A 189 21.80 2.04 -2.71
C LEU A 189 20.38 2.58 -3.00
N GLY A 190 19.90 3.59 -2.26
CA GLY A 190 18.54 4.13 -2.39
C GLY A 190 18.41 5.48 -3.12
N VAL A 191 19.53 6.13 -3.46
CA VAL A 191 19.56 7.54 -3.91
C VAL A 191 18.77 7.76 -5.21
N ASP A 192 18.82 6.83 -6.15
CA ASP A 192 18.16 6.99 -7.46
C ASP A 192 16.63 6.99 -7.41
N ARG A 193 16.01 6.26 -6.46
CA ARG A 193 14.55 6.21 -6.35
C ARG A 193 13.97 7.41 -5.62
N ALA A 194 14.65 7.86 -4.58
CA ALA A 194 14.23 9.04 -3.81
C ALA A 194 14.32 10.31 -4.66
N VAL A 195 15.42 10.48 -5.40
CA VAL A 195 15.61 11.64 -6.29
C VAL A 195 14.61 11.64 -7.46
N LYS A 196 14.30 10.47 -8.06
CA LYS A 196 13.26 10.37 -9.08
C LYS A 196 11.85 10.70 -8.58
N GLY A 197 11.51 10.29 -7.35
CA GLY A 197 10.21 10.62 -6.74
C GLY A 197 10.04 12.12 -6.56
N VAL A 198 11.08 12.79 -6.05
CA VAL A 198 11.09 14.26 -5.88
C VAL A 198 11.02 15.00 -7.22
N LEU A 199 11.72 14.51 -8.26
CA LEU A 199 11.64 15.09 -9.60
C LEU A 199 10.27 14.89 -10.27
N GLN A 200 9.58 13.77 -10.03
CA GLN A 200 8.20 13.56 -10.52
C GLN A 200 7.18 14.44 -9.79
N ASP A 201 7.36 14.68 -8.49
CA ASP A 201 6.49 15.59 -7.73
C ASP A 201 6.69 17.06 -8.14
N ILE A 202 7.92 17.47 -8.47
CA ILE A 202 8.20 18.83 -8.96
C ILE A 202 7.68 19.03 -10.39
N THR A 203 7.76 18.02 -11.25
CA THR A 203 7.30 18.13 -12.65
C THR A 203 5.80 17.96 -12.83
N SER A 204 5.08 17.38 -11.85
CA SER A 204 3.62 17.25 -11.87
C SER A 204 2.85 18.49 -11.38
N LEU A 205 3.54 19.58 -11.02
CA LEU A 205 2.96 20.82 -10.50
C LEU A 205 2.20 21.69 -11.53
N ASN A 206 1.86 21.16 -12.70
CA ASN A 206 0.86 21.78 -13.58
C ASN A 206 -0.44 20.97 -13.50
N GLY A 207 -1.29 21.38 -12.55
CA GLY A 207 -2.52 20.70 -12.17
C GLY A 207 -3.53 20.57 -13.31
N VAL A 208 -3.98 19.34 -13.55
CA VAL A 208 -5.27 19.09 -14.20
C VAL A 208 -6.33 19.16 -13.11
N GLN A 209 -7.07 20.28 -13.06
CA GLN A 209 -8.19 20.45 -12.15
C GLN A 209 -9.43 19.76 -12.73
N ALA A 210 -9.63 18.47 -12.41
CA ALA A 210 -10.89 17.81 -12.69
C ALA A 210 -11.95 18.28 -11.68
N ARG A 211 -12.98 19.00 -12.15
CA ARG A 211 -14.17 19.28 -11.33
C ARG A 211 -15.02 18.01 -11.25
N MET A 212 -15.22 17.50 -10.04
CA MET A 212 -16.22 16.47 -9.74
C MET A 212 -17.38 17.14 -8.98
N ASP A 213 -18.58 17.04 -9.52
CA ASP A 213 -19.77 17.69 -8.94
C ASP A 213 -19.97 17.26 -7.48
N GLY A 214 -20.06 18.26 -6.58
CA GLY A 214 -20.34 18.03 -5.15
C GLY A 214 -19.11 17.86 -4.24
N ILE A 215 -17.88 17.86 -4.77
CA ILE A 215 -16.63 17.78 -3.99
C ILE A 215 -15.82 19.06 -4.19
N LEU A 216 -15.43 19.72 -3.09
CA LEU A 216 -14.50 20.84 -3.11
C LEU A 216 -13.12 20.35 -2.68
N PHE A 217 -12.14 20.43 -3.59
CA PHE A 217 -10.73 20.27 -3.27
C PHE A 217 -10.16 21.65 -2.95
N GLU A 218 -9.83 21.90 -1.69
CA GLU A 218 -9.03 23.06 -1.29
C GLU A 218 -7.71 22.55 -0.73
N ARG A 219 -6.59 22.97 -1.34
CA ARG A 219 -5.32 22.99 -0.63
C ARG A 219 -5.42 24.08 0.44
N LEU A 220 -4.89 23.82 1.63
CA LEU A 220 -4.50 24.88 2.55
C LEU A 220 -3.37 25.65 1.87
N GLU A 221 -3.72 26.70 1.12
CA GLU A 221 -2.76 27.69 0.67
C GLU A 221 -2.28 28.48 1.89
N ASP A 222 -0.98 28.42 2.07
CA ASP A 222 -0.26 28.96 3.20
C ASP A 222 -0.38 30.49 3.24
N LEU A 223 -0.45 30.98 4.47
CA LEU A 223 -0.38 32.40 4.78
C LEU A 223 0.99 32.94 4.34
N SER A 224 0.95 33.89 3.40
CA SER A 224 1.95 34.97 3.21
C SER A 224 3.39 34.65 3.65
N GLY A 225 4.19 34.12 2.73
CA GLY A 225 5.62 34.00 2.89
C GLY A 225 6.26 33.81 1.53
N GLU A 226 6.54 34.91 0.83
CA GLU A 226 7.26 34.90 -0.44
C GLU A 226 8.56 34.10 -0.32
N ASN A 227 8.54 32.94 -0.99
CA ASN A 227 9.62 32.12 -1.57
C ASN A 227 11.09 32.53 -1.31
N GLN A 228 11.52 32.53 -0.06
CA GLN A 228 12.96 32.56 0.28
C GLN A 228 13.68 31.27 -0.16
N LEU A 229 12.96 30.16 -0.32
CA LEU A 229 13.50 28.88 -0.80
C LEU A 229 13.91 28.95 -2.28
N PHE A 230 13.16 29.69 -3.10
CA PHE A 230 13.47 29.84 -4.53
C PHE A 230 14.74 30.68 -4.75
N LEU A 231 14.97 31.69 -3.91
CA LEU A 231 16.20 32.49 -3.92
C LEU A 231 17.40 31.65 -3.46
N PHE A 232 17.24 30.85 -2.40
CA PHE A 232 18.32 30.01 -1.87
C PHE A 232 18.74 28.90 -2.85
N ILE A 233 17.78 28.27 -3.55
CA ILE A 233 18.08 27.26 -4.57
C ILE A 233 18.75 27.88 -5.79
N LYS A 234 18.32 29.09 -6.20
CA LYS A 234 18.95 29.82 -7.30
C LYS A 234 20.41 30.18 -6.99
N ASP A 235 20.71 30.54 -5.74
CA ASP A 235 22.08 30.86 -5.31
C ASP A 235 22.97 29.62 -5.22
N ILE A 236 22.43 28.46 -4.84
CA ILE A 236 23.18 27.19 -4.85
C ILE A 236 23.47 26.74 -6.28
N VAL A 237 22.52 26.88 -7.20
CA VAL A 237 22.70 26.48 -8.61
C VAL A 237 23.72 27.38 -9.32
N ASN A 238 23.74 28.67 -9.02
CA ASN A 238 24.72 29.61 -9.58
C ASN A 238 26.12 29.52 -8.94
N TYR A 239 26.31 28.75 -7.87
CA TYR A 239 27.63 28.53 -7.25
C TYR A 239 28.44 27.42 -7.96
N PHE A 240 27.82 26.67 -8.88
CA PHE A 240 28.43 25.56 -9.61
C PHE A 240 28.61 25.80 -11.13
N ASP A 241 28.45 27.06 -11.59
CA ASP A 241 28.84 27.54 -12.93
C ASP A 241 29.95 28.60 -12.81
#